data_AF-A0A5E6NJA6-F1
#
_entry.id   AF-A0A5E6NJA6-F1
#
_cell.length_a   1.000
_cell.length_b   1.000
_cell.length_c   1.000
_cell.angle_alpha   90.00
_cell.angle_beta   90.00
_cell.angle_gamma   90.00
#
_symmetry.space_group_name_H-M   'P 1'
#
loop_
_entity.id
_entity.type
_entity.pdbx_description
1 polymer ?
#
loop_
_entity_poly.entity_id
_entity_poly.type
_entity_poly.pdbx_seq_one_letter_code
_entity_poly.pdbx_strand_id
1 'polypeptide(L)'
;MYFDHDNNSFAEQSGWVGKDDGLLVFDKNNNGKIDDGSELFGNNTILSNGNKAANGFEALKDLDSNNDDKIDNQDTNFNNLKIWQDKNSDGKLDEGELLSLAQAGVKSLNTNYNNSNEVDANNNAHKQQGSFTTTAGTTNKMNDVWFDVDLAKTIETDLVEVNDVIANLPNLAGFGNVHSLHQAMALDTSGELQDLVEQVISASGAEQNDALTQMIYHWTGVEDIDPNSRTAGRMHDNVIVDARKLKALEELTGKEWLGTWWEGDPDRNPQAPILLKAFDDLQLYIKDKLFYDNNNLLSKIRISTNDEGELTEVHVSTFINYLEFEYADNPQQTLNQLRQVKTALLKRGDVGKQTLAALEQAGDEDGNALAQMLARDIYLHLIGTYDNDILTGGSGFDVLEGGDGDDTLNAGQGNDKVTGGAGNDIYIFNLGDGQLEITDANGYDKLQFGEGITKEDVSLYQDKLHIYLEVLKTGDKVRFDRSDDSREIAIDRVDFSDGPQLSQQDLMGANVVDTVDYWQVLS
;
A
#
# COMPACT_ATOMS: atom_id res chain seq x y z
N MET A 1 -22.67 -8.23 -7.27
CA MET A 1 -22.49 -9.20 -8.37
C MET A 1 -21.12 -8.96 -8.99
N TYR A 2 -20.58 -9.88 -9.78
CA TYR A 2 -19.44 -9.61 -10.67
C TYR A 2 -19.86 -9.72 -12.13
N PHE A 3 -19.56 -8.69 -12.93
CA PHE A 3 -19.82 -8.65 -14.38
C PHE A 3 -18.76 -7.77 -15.04
N ASP A 4 -18.24 -8.16 -16.21
CA ASP A 4 -17.24 -7.39 -16.95
C ASP A 4 -17.95 -6.30 -17.77
N HIS A 5 -17.89 -5.05 -17.30
CA HIS A 5 -18.65 -3.96 -17.91
C HIS A 5 -17.97 -3.37 -19.15
N ASP A 6 -16.67 -3.54 -19.34
CA ASP A 6 -15.91 -2.86 -20.40
C ASP A 6 -15.11 -3.79 -21.32
N ASN A 7 -15.27 -5.10 -21.14
CA ASN A 7 -14.66 -6.18 -21.91
C ASN A 7 -13.13 -6.17 -21.81
N ASN A 8 -12.63 -6.09 -20.59
CA ASN A 8 -11.19 -6.10 -20.28
C ASN A 8 -10.71 -7.42 -19.63
N SER A 9 -11.58 -8.44 -19.56
CA SER A 9 -11.34 -9.73 -18.91
C SER A 9 -11.33 -9.70 -17.37
N PHE A 10 -11.80 -8.60 -16.77
CA PHE A 10 -11.98 -8.43 -15.33
C PHE A 10 -13.44 -8.09 -15.02
N ALA A 11 -14.16 -9.05 -14.45
CA ALA A 11 -15.51 -8.81 -13.98
C ALA A 11 -15.48 -7.98 -12.68
N GLU A 12 -16.07 -6.78 -12.67
CA GLU A 12 -16.06 -5.88 -11.51
C GLU A 12 -17.22 -6.13 -10.56
N GLN A 13 -17.00 -5.89 -9.27
CA GLN A 13 -18.09 -5.96 -8.32
C GLN A 13 -19.05 -4.79 -8.55
N SER A 14 -20.25 -5.07 -9.03
CA SER A 14 -21.27 -4.06 -9.31
C SER A 14 -22.60 -4.29 -8.61
N GLY A 15 -23.36 -3.20 -8.49
CA GLY A 15 -24.82 -3.24 -8.42
C GLY A 15 -25.41 -3.95 -9.64
N TRP A 16 -26.68 -4.34 -9.55
CA TRP A 16 -27.32 -5.07 -10.63
C TRP A 16 -28.83 -4.83 -10.73
N VAL A 17 -29.38 -5.20 -11.88
CA VAL A 17 -30.82 -5.21 -12.14
C VAL A 17 -31.52 -6.23 -11.23
N GLY A 18 -32.72 -5.88 -10.75
CA GLY A 18 -33.54 -6.83 -9.99
C GLY A 18 -34.20 -7.87 -10.91
N LYS A 19 -34.50 -9.06 -10.39
CA LYS A 19 -35.11 -10.18 -11.13
C LYS A 19 -36.41 -9.89 -11.90
N ASP A 20 -37.13 -8.82 -11.53
CA ASP A 20 -38.41 -8.45 -12.14
C ASP A 20 -38.22 -7.47 -13.32
N ASP A 21 -37.01 -6.92 -13.47
CA ASP A 21 -36.60 -6.02 -14.55
C ASP A 21 -35.74 -6.79 -15.58
N GLY A 22 -35.43 -6.16 -16.70
CA GLY A 22 -34.61 -6.77 -17.75
C GLY A 22 -33.66 -5.77 -18.41
N LEU A 23 -32.46 -6.24 -18.74
CA LEU A 23 -31.45 -5.50 -19.48
C LEU A 23 -31.71 -5.62 -20.97
N LEU A 24 -31.61 -4.49 -21.69
CA LEU A 24 -31.60 -4.51 -23.15
C LEU A 24 -30.20 -4.93 -23.61
N VAL A 25 -30.13 -5.93 -24.49
CA VAL A 25 -28.86 -6.54 -24.91
C VAL A 25 -28.84 -6.80 -26.42
N PHE A 26 -27.62 -6.86 -26.97
CA PHE A 26 -27.34 -7.22 -28.34
C PHE A 26 -26.04 -8.03 -28.40
N ASP A 27 -26.17 -9.34 -28.64
CA ASP A 27 -25.06 -10.24 -28.96
C ASP A 27 -24.40 -9.78 -30.28
N LYS A 28 -23.31 -9.02 -30.16
CA LYS A 28 -22.63 -8.38 -31.30
C LYS A 28 -21.60 -9.31 -31.92
N ASN A 29 -21.00 -10.17 -31.11
CA ASN A 29 -19.96 -11.09 -31.56
C ASN A 29 -20.56 -12.42 -32.12
N ASN A 30 -21.89 -12.60 -32.00
CA ASN A 30 -22.68 -13.76 -32.41
C ASN A 30 -22.21 -15.07 -31.75
N ASN A 31 -21.73 -15.01 -30.51
CA ASN A 31 -21.30 -16.18 -29.76
C ASN A 31 -22.48 -16.90 -29.06
N GLY A 32 -23.69 -16.32 -29.09
CA GLY A 32 -24.89 -16.86 -28.48
C GLY A 32 -24.98 -16.66 -26.96
N LYS A 33 -24.13 -15.80 -26.40
CA LYS A 33 -24.06 -15.42 -24.98
C LYS A 33 -24.23 -13.92 -24.85
N ILE A 34 -24.32 -13.48 -23.60
CA ILE A 34 -24.16 -12.09 -23.17
C ILE A 34 -23.16 -12.17 -22.02
N ASP A 35 -21.88 -12.00 -22.32
CA ASP A 35 -20.78 -12.25 -21.38
C ASP A 35 -20.01 -11.00 -20.95
N ASP A 36 -20.20 -9.86 -21.64
CA ASP A 36 -19.56 -8.59 -21.29
C ASP A 36 -20.40 -7.36 -21.65
N GLY A 37 -19.98 -6.20 -21.16
CA GLY A 37 -20.71 -4.93 -21.31
C GLY A 37 -20.68 -4.33 -22.72
N SER A 38 -19.88 -4.86 -23.66
CA SER A 38 -19.95 -4.46 -25.08
C SER A 38 -21.26 -4.92 -25.75
N GLU A 39 -21.94 -5.90 -25.14
CA GLU A 39 -23.22 -6.46 -25.57
C GLU A 39 -24.41 -5.89 -24.79
N LEU A 40 -24.14 -5.09 -23.75
CA LEU A 40 -25.13 -4.25 -23.07
C LEU A 40 -25.24 -2.88 -23.74
N PHE A 41 -26.39 -2.23 -23.58
CA PHE A 41 -26.57 -0.84 -24.00
C PHE A 41 -26.11 0.10 -22.89
N GLY A 42 -25.10 0.91 -23.16
CA GLY A 42 -24.51 1.85 -22.21
C GLY A 42 -23.34 2.63 -22.80
N ASN A 43 -22.54 3.24 -21.93
CA ASN A 43 -21.35 4.02 -22.33
C ASN A 43 -20.17 3.15 -22.80
N ASN A 44 -20.23 1.83 -22.62
CA ASN A 44 -19.26 0.88 -23.20
C ASN A 44 -19.68 0.36 -24.58
N THR A 45 -20.88 0.68 -25.06
CA THR A 45 -21.31 0.30 -26.40
C THR A 45 -20.54 1.07 -27.48
N ILE A 46 -19.90 0.34 -28.41
CA ILE A 46 -19.29 0.93 -29.62
C ILE A 46 -20.36 1.22 -30.67
N LEU A 47 -20.41 2.48 -31.11
CA LEU A 47 -21.29 2.99 -32.17
C LEU A 47 -20.78 2.61 -33.56
N SER A 48 -21.62 2.76 -34.58
CA SER A 48 -21.30 2.55 -36.00
C SER A 48 -20.11 3.36 -36.51
N ASN A 49 -19.81 4.49 -35.86
CA ASN A 49 -18.65 5.35 -36.16
C ASN A 49 -17.34 4.92 -35.47
N GLY A 50 -17.37 3.87 -34.65
CA GLY A 50 -16.23 3.34 -33.91
C GLY A 50 -15.97 3.97 -32.54
N ASN A 51 -16.72 5.02 -32.15
CA ASN A 51 -16.59 5.65 -30.83
C ASN A 51 -17.49 4.97 -29.78
N LYS A 52 -17.12 5.06 -28.50
CA LYS A 52 -18.02 4.72 -27.39
C LYS A 52 -19.22 5.67 -27.33
N ALA A 53 -20.39 5.13 -27.04
CA ALA A 53 -21.61 5.91 -26.84
C ALA A 53 -21.50 6.80 -25.58
N ALA A 54 -22.17 7.95 -25.59
CA ALA A 54 -22.22 8.80 -24.39
C ALA A 54 -23.12 8.21 -23.29
N ASN A 55 -24.13 7.41 -23.68
CA ASN A 55 -25.05 6.67 -22.83
C ASN A 55 -25.80 5.62 -23.68
N GLY A 56 -26.58 4.75 -23.03
CA GLY A 56 -27.31 3.65 -23.67
C GLY A 56 -28.42 4.09 -24.65
N PHE A 57 -28.98 5.30 -24.50
CA PHE A 57 -29.95 5.82 -25.48
C PHE A 57 -29.27 6.29 -26.77
N GLU A 58 -28.09 6.90 -26.70
CA GLU A 58 -27.31 7.21 -27.90
C GLU A 58 -26.85 5.93 -28.61
N ALA A 59 -26.51 4.88 -27.86
CA ALA A 59 -26.24 3.55 -28.40
C ALA A 59 -27.48 2.96 -29.09
N LEU A 60 -28.66 3.13 -28.50
CA LEU A 60 -29.91 2.68 -29.11
C LEU A 60 -30.26 3.45 -30.38
N LYS A 61 -30.04 4.78 -30.37
CA LYS A 61 -30.30 5.66 -31.50
C LYS A 61 -29.45 5.34 -32.73
N ASP A 62 -28.24 4.86 -32.53
CA ASP A 62 -27.37 4.40 -33.63
C ASP A 62 -27.94 3.21 -34.41
N LEU A 63 -28.91 2.49 -33.82
CA LEU A 63 -29.62 1.39 -34.49
C LEU A 63 -30.91 1.82 -35.22
N ASP A 64 -31.32 3.08 -35.10
CA ASP A 64 -32.52 3.64 -35.75
C ASP A 64 -32.22 3.88 -37.24
N SER A 65 -32.62 2.91 -38.06
CA SER A 65 -32.26 2.86 -39.47
C SER A 65 -33.15 3.74 -40.34
N ASN A 66 -34.35 4.08 -39.86
CA ASN A 66 -35.31 4.91 -40.58
C ASN A 66 -35.38 6.36 -40.02
N ASN A 67 -34.70 6.63 -38.91
CA ASN A 67 -34.63 7.91 -38.19
C ASN A 67 -36.01 8.43 -37.74
N ASP A 68 -36.86 7.56 -37.21
CA ASP A 68 -38.18 7.92 -36.69
C ASP A 68 -38.25 8.09 -35.15
N ASP A 69 -37.07 8.10 -34.51
CA ASP A 69 -36.84 8.18 -33.08
C ASP A 69 -37.36 6.96 -32.29
N LYS A 70 -37.53 5.82 -32.96
CA LYS A 70 -37.93 4.56 -32.35
C LYS A 70 -37.13 3.41 -32.93
N ILE A 71 -36.97 2.38 -32.10
CA ILE A 71 -36.52 1.07 -32.54
C ILE A 71 -37.73 0.13 -32.58
N ASP A 72 -38.17 -0.22 -33.78
CA ASP A 72 -39.31 -1.10 -34.01
C ASP A 72 -39.10 -2.06 -35.19
N ASN A 73 -40.16 -2.77 -35.62
CA ASN A 73 -40.03 -3.77 -36.68
C ASN A 73 -39.71 -3.21 -38.08
N GLN A 74 -39.66 -1.89 -38.24
CA GLN A 74 -39.14 -1.22 -39.44
C GLN A 74 -37.62 -1.14 -39.43
N ASP A 75 -36.96 -1.39 -38.30
CA ASP A 75 -35.50 -1.32 -38.17
C ASP A 75 -34.79 -2.63 -38.47
N THR A 76 -33.63 -2.48 -39.12
CA THR A 76 -32.82 -3.62 -39.58
C THR A 76 -32.38 -4.53 -38.42
N ASN A 77 -32.03 -3.94 -37.28
CA ASN A 77 -31.46 -4.68 -36.13
C ASN A 77 -32.50 -5.04 -35.05
N PHE A 78 -33.78 -4.70 -35.23
CA PHE A 78 -34.80 -4.90 -34.20
C PHE A 78 -34.92 -6.35 -33.71
N ASN A 79 -34.81 -7.32 -34.63
CA ASN A 79 -34.94 -8.74 -34.28
C ASN A 79 -33.71 -9.32 -33.55
N ASN A 80 -32.57 -8.62 -33.64
CA ASN A 80 -31.32 -9.01 -32.98
C ASN A 80 -31.33 -8.60 -31.50
N LEU A 81 -32.08 -7.55 -31.15
CA LEU A 81 -32.24 -7.11 -29.76
C LEU A 81 -32.98 -8.15 -28.92
N LYS A 82 -32.49 -8.33 -27.70
CA LYS A 82 -33.07 -9.22 -26.69
C LYS A 82 -33.23 -8.47 -25.37
N ILE A 83 -34.01 -9.05 -24.48
CA ILE A 83 -34.08 -8.69 -23.08
C ILE A 83 -33.46 -9.82 -22.28
N TRP A 84 -32.43 -9.52 -21.49
CA TRP A 84 -31.90 -10.43 -20.49
C TRP A 84 -32.58 -10.14 -19.15
N GLN A 85 -33.39 -11.09 -18.69
CA GLN A 85 -33.97 -11.07 -17.35
C GLN A 85 -33.23 -12.08 -16.49
N ASP A 86 -32.25 -11.59 -15.74
CA ASP A 86 -31.47 -12.36 -14.78
C ASP A 86 -32.31 -12.68 -13.54
N LYS A 87 -32.83 -13.91 -13.47
CA LYS A 87 -33.81 -14.35 -12.47
C LYS A 87 -33.18 -14.69 -11.14
N ASN A 88 -31.92 -15.11 -11.16
CA ASN A 88 -31.18 -15.51 -9.96
C ASN A 88 -30.24 -14.39 -9.48
N SER A 89 -30.07 -13.32 -10.27
CA SER A 89 -29.23 -12.16 -10.02
C SER A 89 -27.76 -12.54 -9.81
N ASP A 90 -27.25 -13.46 -10.63
CA ASP A 90 -25.86 -13.92 -10.59
C ASP A 90 -24.96 -13.34 -11.69
N GLY A 91 -25.52 -12.59 -12.63
CA GLY A 91 -24.78 -11.91 -13.70
C GLY A 91 -24.33 -12.84 -14.82
N LYS A 92 -24.91 -14.04 -14.90
CA LYS A 92 -24.63 -15.00 -15.97
C LYS A 92 -25.91 -15.32 -16.70
N LEU A 93 -25.79 -15.46 -18.02
CA LEU A 93 -26.94 -15.79 -18.83
C LEU A 93 -27.31 -17.28 -18.69
N ASP A 94 -28.39 -17.55 -17.96
CA ASP A 94 -28.92 -18.91 -17.80
C ASP A 94 -30.00 -19.28 -18.85
N GLU A 95 -30.27 -20.58 -18.97
CA GLU A 95 -31.32 -21.09 -19.85
C GLU A 95 -32.70 -20.49 -19.49
N GLY A 96 -33.32 -19.80 -20.46
CA GLY A 96 -34.64 -19.18 -20.30
C GLY A 96 -34.63 -17.78 -19.69
N GLU A 97 -33.48 -17.14 -19.58
CA GLU A 97 -33.32 -15.73 -19.18
C GLU A 97 -33.23 -14.76 -20.36
N LEU A 98 -32.81 -15.25 -21.53
CA LEU A 98 -32.79 -14.47 -22.76
C LEU A 98 -34.14 -14.51 -23.47
N LEU A 99 -34.79 -13.36 -23.58
CA LEU A 99 -36.09 -13.21 -24.23
C LEU A 99 -35.97 -12.35 -25.49
N SER A 100 -36.70 -12.70 -26.55
CA SER A 100 -36.97 -11.71 -27.62
C SER A 100 -37.79 -10.55 -27.07
N LEU A 101 -37.67 -9.37 -27.70
CA LEU A 101 -38.50 -8.20 -27.37
C LEU A 101 -40.00 -8.55 -27.28
N ALA A 102 -40.50 -9.33 -28.24
CA ALA A 102 -41.90 -9.77 -28.25
C ALA A 102 -42.26 -10.68 -27.07
N GLN A 103 -41.38 -11.60 -26.67
CA GLN A 103 -41.59 -12.46 -25.48
C GLN A 103 -41.58 -11.64 -24.18
N ALA A 104 -40.76 -10.58 -24.11
CA ALA A 104 -40.76 -9.62 -23.01
C ALA A 104 -41.92 -8.61 -23.08
N GLY A 105 -42.80 -8.71 -24.09
CA GLY A 105 -43.95 -7.82 -24.27
C GLY A 105 -43.60 -6.43 -24.80
N VAL A 106 -42.40 -6.23 -25.34
CA VAL A 106 -41.92 -4.99 -25.95
C VAL A 106 -42.29 -4.95 -27.43
N LYS A 107 -42.91 -3.84 -27.87
CA LYS A 107 -43.27 -3.58 -29.26
C LYS A 107 -42.29 -2.61 -29.93
N SER A 108 -41.92 -1.55 -29.22
CA SER A 108 -40.97 -0.55 -29.72
C SER A 108 -40.27 0.15 -28.55
N LEU A 109 -39.03 0.58 -28.76
CA LEU A 109 -38.22 1.34 -27.80
C LEU A 109 -38.10 2.79 -28.30
N ASN A 110 -38.26 3.78 -27.43
CA ASN A 110 -38.07 5.19 -27.80
C ASN A 110 -36.61 5.58 -27.61
N THR A 111 -36.00 6.24 -28.59
CA THR A 111 -34.59 6.68 -28.52
C THR A 111 -34.45 8.03 -27.81
N ASN A 112 -35.54 8.79 -27.65
CA ASN A 112 -35.54 10.04 -26.89
C ASN A 112 -35.57 9.80 -25.38
N TYR A 113 -34.82 10.64 -24.65
CA TYR A 113 -34.68 10.57 -23.19
C TYR A 113 -34.64 11.95 -22.54
N ASN A 114 -34.81 11.98 -21.21
CA ASN A 114 -34.53 13.14 -20.37
C ASN A 114 -33.38 12.81 -19.41
N ASN A 115 -32.50 13.77 -19.15
CA ASN A 115 -31.49 13.63 -18.11
C ASN A 115 -32.14 13.66 -16.72
N SER A 116 -31.60 12.87 -15.79
CA SER A 116 -32.06 12.74 -14.42
C SER A 116 -30.86 12.68 -13.48
N ASN A 117 -31.08 13.12 -12.23
CA ASN A 117 -30.12 13.03 -11.13
C ASN A 117 -30.63 12.06 -10.04
N GLU A 118 -31.56 11.16 -10.39
CA GLU A 118 -32.10 10.16 -9.48
C GLU A 118 -31.03 9.11 -9.15
N VAL A 119 -30.87 8.82 -7.86
CA VAL A 119 -30.03 7.74 -7.35
C VAL A 119 -30.91 6.88 -6.44
N ASP A 120 -30.86 5.57 -6.65
CA ASP A 120 -31.68 4.63 -5.89
C ASP A 120 -31.08 4.28 -4.51
N ALA A 121 -31.77 3.43 -3.76
CA ALA A 121 -31.37 3.03 -2.40
C ALA A 121 -30.07 2.20 -2.37
N ASN A 122 -29.62 1.66 -3.50
CA ASN A 122 -28.38 0.90 -3.66
C ASN A 122 -27.30 1.72 -4.37
N ASN A 123 -27.44 3.05 -4.41
CA ASN A 123 -26.48 3.98 -4.98
C ASN A 123 -26.30 3.88 -6.52
N ASN A 124 -27.22 3.22 -7.24
CA ASN A 124 -27.19 3.25 -8.71
C ASN A 124 -27.86 4.52 -9.23
N ALA A 125 -27.21 5.19 -10.18
CA ALA A 125 -27.69 6.45 -10.75
C ALA A 125 -28.49 6.21 -12.03
N HIS A 126 -29.72 6.73 -12.08
CA HIS A 126 -30.62 6.63 -13.24
C HIS A 126 -30.45 7.90 -14.08
N LYS A 127 -29.39 7.95 -14.90
CA LYS A 127 -28.93 9.21 -15.55
C LYS A 127 -29.77 9.65 -16.73
N GLN A 128 -30.30 8.71 -17.52
CA GLN A 128 -31.25 9.01 -18.59
C GLN A 128 -32.53 8.20 -18.43
N GLN A 129 -33.68 8.86 -18.56
CA GLN A 129 -35.00 8.24 -18.45
C GLN A 129 -35.79 8.44 -19.74
N GLY A 130 -36.21 7.34 -20.32
CA GLY A 130 -37.01 7.26 -21.53
C GLY A 130 -38.18 6.30 -21.37
N SER A 131 -38.58 5.68 -22.47
CA SER A 131 -39.76 4.81 -22.46
C SER A 131 -39.75 3.75 -23.55
N PHE A 132 -40.54 2.71 -23.35
CA PHE A 132 -40.87 1.75 -24.39
C PHE A 132 -42.39 1.54 -24.48
N THR A 133 -42.86 1.09 -25.63
CA THR A 133 -44.26 0.73 -25.83
C THR A 133 -44.40 -0.78 -25.84
N THR A 134 -45.36 -1.29 -25.07
CA THR A 134 -45.67 -2.71 -24.98
C THR A 134 -46.49 -3.20 -26.16
N THR A 135 -46.58 -4.51 -26.36
CA THR A 135 -47.47 -5.13 -27.36
C THR A 135 -48.96 -4.86 -27.10
N ALA A 136 -49.33 -4.55 -25.85
CA ALA A 136 -50.66 -4.07 -25.46
C ALA A 136 -50.91 -2.59 -25.76
N GLY A 137 -49.90 -1.84 -26.19
CA GLY A 137 -49.98 -0.40 -26.50
C GLY A 137 -49.79 0.53 -25.29
N THR A 138 -49.47 -0.01 -24.12
CA THR A 138 -49.13 0.78 -22.91
C THR A 138 -47.67 1.22 -22.97
N THR A 139 -47.39 2.44 -22.50
CA THR A 139 -46.04 2.99 -22.38
C THR A 139 -45.48 2.77 -20.98
N ASN A 140 -44.28 2.20 -20.88
CA ASN A 140 -43.56 1.93 -19.64
C ASN A 140 -42.19 2.63 -19.64
N LYS A 141 -41.55 2.72 -18.47
CA LYS A 141 -40.23 3.36 -18.30
C LYS A 141 -39.11 2.47 -18.82
N MET A 142 -38.07 3.10 -19.34
CA MET A 142 -36.77 2.50 -19.68
C MET A 142 -35.70 3.49 -19.24
N ASN A 143 -34.66 3.02 -18.55
CA ASN A 143 -33.64 3.88 -17.96
C ASN A 143 -32.25 3.45 -18.40
N ASP A 144 -31.37 4.43 -18.56
CA ASP A 144 -29.92 4.25 -18.53
C ASP A 144 -29.48 4.30 -17.07
N VAL A 145 -28.98 3.17 -16.58
CA VAL A 145 -28.62 3.00 -15.16
C VAL A 145 -27.11 2.82 -15.07
N TRP A 146 -26.48 3.69 -14.28
CA TRP A 146 -25.08 3.61 -13.93
C TRP A 146 -25.01 2.90 -12.58
N PHE A 147 -24.62 1.63 -12.62
CA PHE A 147 -24.46 0.84 -11.41
C PHE A 147 -23.38 1.42 -10.51
N ASP A 148 -23.53 1.23 -9.21
CA ASP A 148 -22.42 1.43 -8.28
C ASP A 148 -21.41 0.29 -8.51
N VAL A 149 -20.19 0.63 -8.90
CA VAL A 149 -19.14 -0.34 -9.29
C VAL A 149 -17.90 -0.11 -8.44
N ASP A 150 -17.41 -1.16 -7.81
CA ASP A 150 -16.10 -1.18 -7.14
C ASP A 150 -15.05 -1.73 -8.11
N LEU A 151 -14.40 -0.79 -8.80
CA LEU A 151 -13.41 -1.07 -9.86
C LEU A 151 -12.14 -1.73 -9.33
N ALA A 152 -11.86 -1.66 -8.02
CA ALA A 152 -10.70 -2.35 -7.45
C ALA A 152 -11.00 -3.81 -7.12
N LYS A 153 -12.27 -4.18 -7.02
CA LYS A 153 -12.70 -5.53 -6.61
C LYS A 153 -13.21 -6.31 -7.82
N THR A 154 -12.30 -7.08 -8.41
CA THR A 154 -12.54 -7.79 -9.67
C THR A 154 -12.35 -9.30 -9.55
N ILE A 155 -12.85 -10.04 -10.55
CA ILE A 155 -12.56 -11.45 -10.79
C ILE A 155 -12.10 -11.60 -12.23
N GLU A 156 -10.93 -12.19 -12.42
CA GLU A 156 -10.41 -12.55 -13.76
C GLU A 156 -11.28 -13.63 -14.42
N THR A 157 -11.69 -13.41 -15.66
CA THR A 157 -12.60 -14.32 -16.39
C THR A 157 -11.88 -15.20 -17.43
N ASP A 158 -10.77 -14.73 -18.01
CA ASP A 158 -10.07 -15.39 -19.12
C ASP A 158 -8.70 -15.95 -18.72
N LEU A 159 -8.71 -16.91 -17.80
CA LEU A 159 -7.51 -17.54 -17.27
C LEU A 159 -6.79 -18.43 -18.32
N VAL A 160 -5.46 -18.30 -18.38
CA VAL A 160 -4.58 -19.16 -19.17
C VAL A 160 -3.93 -20.25 -18.31
N GLU A 161 -3.44 -21.30 -18.96
CA GLU A 161 -2.72 -22.40 -18.30
C GLU A 161 -1.40 -21.90 -17.70
N VAL A 162 -1.24 -22.06 -16.39
CA VAL A 162 0.01 -21.77 -15.67
C VAL A 162 0.86 -23.04 -15.70
N ASN A 163 2.03 -22.96 -16.35
CA ASN A 163 2.95 -24.08 -16.43
C ASN A 163 3.65 -24.37 -15.08
N ASP A 164 4.27 -25.55 -14.95
CA ASP A 164 4.93 -25.97 -13.72
C ASP A 164 6.06 -25.03 -13.24
N VAL A 165 6.74 -24.32 -14.15
CA VAL A 165 7.82 -23.39 -13.79
C VAL A 165 7.23 -22.18 -13.05
N ILE A 166 6.24 -21.54 -13.66
CA ILE A 166 5.53 -20.39 -13.07
C ILE A 166 4.80 -20.81 -11.78
N ALA A 167 4.18 -21.99 -11.76
CA ALA A 167 3.47 -22.50 -10.59
C ALA A 167 4.37 -22.69 -9.36
N ASN A 168 5.69 -22.85 -9.54
CA ASN A 168 6.67 -22.95 -8.45
C ASN A 168 7.18 -21.59 -7.96
N LEU A 169 6.89 -20.49 -8.65
CA LEU A 169 7.21 -19.13 -8.22
C LEU A 169 6.13 -18.60 -7.27
N PRO A 170 6.44 -17.58 -6.44
CA PRO A 170 5.42 -16.91 -5.63
C PRO A 170 4.27 -16.37 -6.51
N ASN A 171 3.06 -16.37 -5.96
CA ASN A 171 1.90 -15.75 -6.58
C ASN A 171 1.37 -14.61 -5.73
N LEU A 172 0.86 -13.58 -6.38
CA LEU A 172 0.09 -12.51 -5.76
C LEU A 172 -1.26 -12.45 -6.44
N ALA A 173 -2.32 -12.28 -5.65
CA ALA A 173 -3.65 -12.05 -6.19
C ALA A 173 -3.65 -10.72 -6.96
N GLY A 174 -4.20 -10.77 -8.17
CA GLY A 174 -4.53 -9.58 -8.95
C GLY A 174 -5.75 -8.87 -8.37
N PHE A 175 -5.92 -7.61 -8.72
CA PHE A 175 -7.08 -6.80 -8.40
C PHE A 175 -7.14 -5.59 -9.34
N GLY A 176 -8.30 -4.94 -9.42
CA GLY A 176 -8.57 -3.98 -10.49
C GLY A 176 -8.41 -4.62 -11.86
N ASN A 177 -7.65 -3.97 -12.74
CA ASN A 177 -7.37 -4.41 -14.10
C ASN A 177 -6.06 -5.19 -14.23
N VAL A 178 -5.55 -5.72 -13.12
CA VAL A 178 -4.25 -6.39 -13.06
C VAL A 178 -4.45 -7.86 -12.74
N HIS A 179 -3.93 -8.72 -13.63
CA HIS A 179 -3.93 -10.16 -13.45
C HIS A 179 -3.16 -10.58 -12.20
N SER A 180 -3.47 -11.74 -11.63
CA SER A 180 -2.58 -12.37 -10.66
C SER A 180 -1.18 -12.56 -11.24
N LEU A 181 -0.16 -12.53 -10.38
CA LEU A 181 1.23 -12.56 -10.84
C LEU A 181 1.53 -13.81 -11.69
N HIS A 182 0.94 -14.96 -11.35
CA HIS A 182 1.03 -16.19 -12.16
C HIS A 182 0.37 -16.05 -13.53
N GLN A 183 -0.82 -15.45 -13.61
CA GLN A 183 -1.51 -15.24 -14.88
C GLN A 183 -0.74 -14.24 -15.75
N ALA A 184 -0.24 -13.15 -15.15
CA ALA A 184 0.59 -12.17 -15.84
C ALA A 184 1.87 -12.82 -16.40
N MET A 185 2.59 -13.63 -15.61
CA MET A 185 3.75 -14.38 -16.10
C MET A 185 3.39 -15.37 -17.23
N ALA A 186 2.23 -16.00 -17.16
CA ALA A 186 1.79 -16.96 -18.19
C ALA A 186 1.37 -16.26 -19.50
N LEU A 187 0.86 -15.03 -19.42
CA LEU A 187 0.51 -14.19 -20.56
C LEU A 187 1.73 -13.50 -21.17
N ASP A 188 2.77 -13.24 -20.38
CA ASP A 188 4.03 -12.67 -20.85
C ASP A 188 4.83 -13.66 -21.69
N THR A 189 4.67 -13.56 -23.01
CA THR A 189 5.42 -14.39 -23.97
C THR A 189 6.92 -14.08 -24.05
N SER A 190 7.39 -12.96 -23.48
CA SER A 190 8.80 -12.59 -23.47
C SER A 190 9.59 -13.33 -22.38
N GLY A 191 8.93 -13.65 -21.26
CA GLY A 191 9.53 -14.24 -20.06
C GLY A 191 10.17 -13.21 -19.12
N GLU A 192 10.14 -11.91 -19.46
CA GLU A 192 10.77 -10.85 -18.67
C GLU A 192 10.15 -10.71 -17.28
N LEU A 193 8.83 -10.85 -17.15
CA LEU A 193 8.19 -10.80 -15.83
C LEU A 193 8.59 -11.99 -14.96
N GLN A 194 8.77 -13.18 -15.56
CA GLN A 194 9.26 -14.36 -14.82
C GLN A 194 10.69 -14.11 -14.32
N ASP A 195 11.57 -13.61 -15.19
CA ASP A 195 12.97 -13.30 -14.85
C ASP A 195 13.04 -12.23 -13.74
N LEU A 196 12.19 -11.20 -13.79
CA LEU A 196 12.09 -10.17 -12.75
C LEU A 196 11.62 -10.73 -11.41
N VAL A 197 10.63 -11.64 -11.41
CA VAL A 197 10.19 -12.32 -10.17
C VAL A 197 11.34 -13.13 -9.57
N GLU A 198 12.06 -13.90 -10.39
CA GLU A 198 13.24 -14.66 -9.94
C GLU A 198 14.36 -13.75 -9.43
N GLN A 199 14.60 -12.61 -10.08
CA GLN A 199 15.57 -11.60 -9.65
C GLN A 199 15.17 -10.97 -8.32
N VAL A 200 13.90 -10.60 -8.13
CA VAL A 200 13.39 -10.08 -6.85
C VAL A 200 13.70 -11.09 -5.74
N ILE A 201 13.37 -12.37 -5.96
CA ILE A 201 13.55 -13.46 -4.97
C ILE A 201 15.02 -13.69 -4.61
N SER A 202 15.92 -13.56 -5.59
CA SER A 202 17.34 -13.90 -5.44
C SER A 202 18.24 -12.72 -5.04
N ALA A 203 17.88 -11.49 -5.42
CA ALA A 203 18.65 -10.28 -5.13
C ALA A 203 18.45 -9.79 -3.69
N SER A 204 19.26 -8.81 -3.28
CA SER A 204 19.10 -8.14 -1.98
C SER A 204 19.40 -6.63 -2.06
N GLY A 205 19.01 -5.88 -1.02
CA GLY A 205 19.30 -4.45 -0.91
C GLY A 205 18.71 -3.61 -2.05
N ALA A 206 19.52 -2.70 -2.61
CA ALA A 206 19.08 -1.78 -3.66
C ALA A 206 18.72 -2.50 -4.97
N GLU A 207 19.43 -3.57 -5.33
CA GLU A 207 19.16 -4.35 -6.54
C GLU A 207 17.79 -5.05 -6.46
N GLN A 208 17.45 -5.61 -5.30
CA GLN A 208 16.12 -6.19 -5.08
C GLN A 208 15.02 -5.12 -5.16
N ASN A 209 15.24 -3.93 -4.61
CA ASN A 209 14.24 -2.86 -4.65
C ASN A 209 14.04 -2.32 -6.08
N ASP A 210 15.11 -2.23 -6.87
CA ASP A 210 15.02 -1.86 -8.29
C ASP A 210 14.28 -2.94 -9.09
N ALA A 211 14.68 -4.22 -8.94
CA ALA A 211 13.99 -5.35 -9.57
C ALA A 211 12.51 -5.42 -9.16
N LEU A 212 12.17 -5.14 -7.90
CA LEU A 212 10.79 -5.09 -7.42
C LEU A 212 9.99 -3.97 -8.10
N THR A 213 10.63 -2.81 -8.32
CA THR A 213 10.01 -1.70 -9.04
C THR A 213 9.73 -2.08 -10.50
N GLN A 214 10.71 -2.66 -11.19
CA GLN A 214 10.53 -3.12 -12.57
C GLN A 214 9.49 -4.24 -12.67
N MET A 215 9.50 -5.18 -11.72
CA MET A 215 8.50 -6.26 -11.64
C MET A 215 7.08 -5.69 -11.51
N ILE A 216 6.86 -4.67 -10.67
CA ILE A 216 5.54 -4.03 -10.55
C ILE A 216 5.15 -3.34 -11.85
N TYR A 217 6.08 -2.67 -12.53
CA TYR A 217 5.79 -2.01 -13.80
C TYR A 217 5.37 -3.00 -14.88
N HIS A 218 6.11 -4.09 -15.07
CA HIS A 218 5.72 -5.17 -16.00
C HIS A 218 4.45 -5.89 -15.57
N TRP A 219 4.28 -6.15 -14.27
CA TRP A 219 3.10 -6.83 -13.76
C TRP A 219 1.82 -6.01 -14.01
N THR A 220 1.91 -4.69 -13.93
CA THR A 220 0.80 -3.77 -14.19
C THR A 220 0.71 -3.30 -15.65
N GLY A 221 1.62 -3.74 -16.54
CA GLY A 221 1.62 -3.40 -17.96
C GLY A 221 1.97 -1.94 -18.27
N VAL A 222 2.74 -1.27 -17.39
CA VAL A 222 3.07 0.16 -17.49
C VAL A 222 4.54 0.43 -17.83
N GLU A 223 5.35 -0.61 -18.05
CA GLU A 223 6.79 -0.53 -18.32
C GLU A 223 7.15 0.43 -19.47
N ASP A 224 6.33 0.47 -20.52
CA ASP A 224 6.52 1.24 -21.75
C ASP A 224 5.99 2.68 -21.66
N ILE A 225 5.31 3.04 -20.56
CA ILE A 225 4.81 4.40 -20.37
C ILE A 225 5.99 5.34 -20.13
N ASP A 226 6.06 6.42 -20.92
CA ASP A 226 7.07 7.48 -20.71
C ASP A 226 6.96 8.02 -19.27
N PRO A 227 8.04 7.93 -18.45
CA PRO A 227 8.05 8.43 -17.08
C PRO A 227 7.63 9.90 -16.97
N ASN A 228 7.81 10.69 -18.03
CA ASN A 228 7.48 12.11 -18.05
C ASN A 228 6.08 12.41 -18.61
N SER A 229 5.30 11.41 -19.02
CA SER A 229 3.99 11.59 -19.67
C SER A 229 2.93 12.31 -18.81
N ARG A 230 3.14 12.33 -17.48
CA ARG A 230 2.31 13.03 -16.49
C ARG A 230 2.93 14.35 -16.01
N THR A 231 3.99 14.85 -16.66
CA THR A 231 4.57 16.17 -16.36
C THR A 231 3.54 17.27 -16.59
N ALA A 232 3.46 18.24 -15.67
CA ALA A 232 2.50 19.33 -15.78
C ALA A 232 2.75 20.16 -17.07
N GLY A 233 1.73 20.27 -17.92
CA GLY A 233 1.87 20.91 -19.24
C GLY A 233 1.97 22.44 -19.24
N ARG A 234 1.90 23.10 -18.07
CA ARG A 234 1.82 24.58 -17.99
C ARG A 234 2.84 25.24 -17.05
N MET A 235 2.88 24.95 -15.74
CA MET A 235 3.66 25.79 -14.79
C MET A 235 4.20 25.15 -13.49
N HIS A 236 3.94 23.88 -13.17
CA HIS A 236 4.38 23.28 -11.90
C HIS A 236 5.49 22.24 -12.09
N ASP A 237 6.30 22.05 -11.04
CA ASP A 237 7.26 20.95 -10.93
C ASP A 237 6.54 19.60 -11.05
N ASN A 238 7.19 18.62 -11.69
CA ASN A 238 6.62 17.29 -11.90
C ASN A 238 6.61 16.50 -10.57
N VAL A 239 5.57 16.70 -9.75
CA VAL A 239 5.46 16.05 -8.43
C VAL A 239 5.40 14.52 -8.51
N ILE A 240 4.87 13.94 -9.59
CA ILE A 240 4.80 12.48 -9.77
C ILE A 240 6.16 11.89 -10.13
N VAL A 241 7.06 12.68 -10.74
CA VAL A 241 8.42 12.33 -11.19
C VAL A 241 8.45 11.19 -12.23
N ASP A 242 7.95 10.01 -11.88
CA ASP A 242 7.77 8.84 -12.75
C ASP A 242 6.27 8.48 -12.87
N ALA A 243 5.69 8.79 -14.03
CA ALA A 243 4.30 8.53 -14.37
C ALA A 243 3.88 7.06 -14.22
N ARG A 244 4.82 6.12 -14.32
CA ARG A 244 4.55 4.67 -14.21
C ARG A 244 4.08 4.29 -12.82
N LYS A 245 4.59 4.93 -11.76
CA LYS A 245 4.12 4.70 -10.39
C LYS A 245 2.62 5.00 -10.25
N LEU A 246 2.21 6.16 -10.76
CA LEU A 246 0.81 6.55 -10.75
C LEU A 246 -0.02 5.60 -11.62
N LYS A 247 0.43 5.33 -12.85
CA LYS A 247 -0.31 4.47 -13.77
C LYS A 247 -0.49 3.04 -13.24
N ALA A 248 0.52 2.48 -12.55
CA ALA A 248 0.42 1.18 -11.89
C ALA A 248 -0.70 1.17 -10.83
N LEU A 249 -0.82 2.22 -10.02
CA LEU A 249 -1.93 2.35 -9.07
C LEU A 249 -3.28 2.49 -9.78
N GLU A 250 -3.33 3.18 -10.93
CA GLU A 250 -4.56 3.36 -11.71
C GLU A 250 -5.05 2.03 -12.26
N GLU A 251 -4.14 1.17 -12.74
CA GLU A 251 -4.48 -0.19 -13.19
C GLU A 251 -4.94 -1.06 -12.02
N LEU A 252 -4.22 -1.05 -10.89
CA LEU A 252 -4.57 -1.83 -9.71
C LEU A 252 -5.91 -1.42 -9.08
N THR A 253 -6.31 -0.15 -9.20
CA THR A 253 -7.59 0.33 -8.63
C THR A 253 -8.70 0.47 -9.66
N GLY A 254 -8.39 0.28 -10.94
CA GLY A 254 -9.28 0.59 -12.07
C GLY A 254 -9.67 2.07 -12.18
N LYS A 255 -9.01 2.97 -11.43
CA LYS A 255 -9.39 4.38 -11.33
C LYS A 255 -8.29 5.30 -11.82
N GLU A 256 -8.63 6.18 -12.75
CA GLU A 256 -7.72 7.26 -13.17
C GLU A 256 -7.74 8.43 -12.16
N TRP A 257 -6.56 8.97 -11.84
CA TRP A 257 -6.44 10.20 -11.04
C TRP A 257 -5.96 11.38 -11.88
N LEU A 258 -6.82 12.37 -11.99
CA LEU A 258 -6.54 13.66 -12.59
C LEU A 258 -6.66 14.75 -11.53
N GLY A 259 -5.74 15.71 -11.57
CA GLY A 259 -5.89 16.97 -10.87
C GLY A 259 -6.96 17.84 -11.53
N THR A 260 -7.22 19.00 -10.94
CA THR A 260 -8.13 19.98 -11.53
C THR A 260 -7.49 21.35 -11.40
N TRP A 261 -7.34 22.04 -12.51
CA TRP A 261 -6.90 23.44 -12.51
C TRP A 261 -7.98 24.31 -11.86
N TRP A 262 -7.58 25.46 -11.33
CA TRP A 262 -8.51 26.43 -10.72
C TRP A 262 -9.60 26.93 -11.70
N GLU A 263 -9.37 26.83 -13.01
CA GLU A 263 -10.35 27.13 -14.08
C GLU A 263 -11.30 25.96 -14.38
N GLY A 264 -11.11 24.79 -13.76
CA GLY A 264 -11.93 23.59 -13.92
C GLY A 264 -11.43 22.58 -14.95
N ASP A 265 -10.40 22.92 -15.73
CA ASP A 265 -9.78 21.97 -16.68
C ASP A 265 -9.11 20.80 -15.92
N PRO A 266 -9.22 19.55 -16.40
CA PRO A 266 -8.50 18.44 -15.83
C PRO A 266 -6.97 18.61 -16.01
N ASP A 267 -6.21 18.31 -14.95
CA ASP A 267 -4.76 18.24 -14.95
C ASP A 267 -4.31 16.78 -14.93
N ARG A 268 -3.40 16.40 -15.81
CA ARG A 268 -2.84 15.04 -15.82
C ARG A 268 -1.91 14.80 -14.63
N ASN A 269 -1.42 15.86 -14.00
CA ASN A 269 -0.65 15.81 -12.77
C ASN A 269 -1.56 16.17 -11.57
N PRO A 270 -1.97 15.20 -10.74
CA PRO A 270 -2.86 15.49 -9.61
C PRO A 270 -2.22 16.29 -8.47
N GLN A 271 -0.92 16.63 -8.55
CA GLN A 271 -0.18 17.34 -7.49
C GLN A 271 -0.35 16.67 -6.12
N ALA A 272 -0.33 15.33 -6.11
CA ALA A 272 -0.71 14.53 -4.96
C ALA A 272 0.44 13.59 -4.53
N PRO A 273 1.39 14.06 -3.68
CA PRO A 273 2.49 13.23 -3.16
C PRO A 273 2.02 11.96 -2.44
N ILE A 274 0.80 11.99 -1.88
CA ILE A 274 0.18 10.82 -1.24
C ILE A 274 0.04 9.62 -2.18
N LEU A 275 -0.09 9.84 -3.50
CA LEU A 275 -0.14 8.76 -4.49
C LEU A 275 1.23 8.11 -4.68
N LEU A 276 2.33 8.85 -4.54
CA LEU A 276 3.67 8.27 -4.55
C LEU A 276 3.91 7.45 -3.28
N LYS A 277 3.49 7.97 -2.13
CA LYS A 277 3.51 7.21 -0.88
C LYS A 277 2.69 5.92 -0.98
N ALA A 278 1.52 5.97 -1.61
CA ALA A 278 0.70 4.77 -1.83
C ALA A 278 1.40 3.73 -2.72
N PHE A 279 2.17 4.16 -3.72
CA PHE A 279 3.00 3.24 -4.51
C PHE A 279 4.11 2.64 -3.65
N ASP A 280 4.81 3.43 -2.83
CA ASP A 280 5.87 2.92 -1.97
C ASP A 280 5.31 1.94 -0.90
N ASP A 281 4.13 2.23 -0.33
CA ASP A 281 3.39 1.35 0.57
C ASP A 281 2.99 0.03 -0.12
N LEU A 282 2.60 0.09 -1.40
CA LEU A 282 2.33 -1.09 -2.22
C LEU A 282 3.61 -1.93 -2.44
N GLN A 283 4.76 -1.30 -2.72
CA GLN A 283 6.02 -2.03 -2.87
C GLN A 283 6.35 -2.79 -1.59
N LEU A 284 6.18 -2.15 -0.42
CA LEU A 284 6.37 -2.80 0.88
C LEU A 284 5.41 -3.97 1.08
N TYR A 285 4.13 -3.79 0.78
CA TYR A 285 3.13 -4.86 0.87
C TYR A 285 3.47 -6.06 -0.03
N ILE A 286 3.84 -5.81 -1.28
CA ILE A 286 4.22 -6.84 -2.24
C ILE A 286 5.47 -7.57 -1.76
N LYS A 287 6.48 -6.83 -1.32
CA LYS A 287 7.70 -7.40 -0.74
C LYS A 287 7.37 -8.31 0.43
N ASP A 288 6.56 -7.85 1.37
CA ASP A 288 6.09 -8.67 2.48
C ASP A 288 5.38 -9.93 1.96
N LYS A 289 4.47 -9.83 1.00
CA LYS A 289 3.77 -11.02 0.47
C LYS A 289 4.69 -12.02 -0.24
N LEU A 290 5.63 -11.55 -1.05
CA LEU A 290 6.56 -12.42 -1.78
C LEU A 290 7.55 -13.13 -0.85
N PHE A 291 8.04 -12.45 0.19
CA PHE A 291 9.08 -12.99 1.07
C PHE A 291 8.55 -13.61 2.37
N TYR A 292 7.38 -13.20 2.84
CA TYR A 292 6.78 -13.72 4.08
C TYR A 292 6.06 -15.05 3.88
N ASP A 293 5.57 -15.34 2.66
CA ASP A 293 4.98 -16.65 2.32
C ASP A 293 5.98 -17.66 1.72
N ASN A 294 7.06 -17.24 1.03
CA ASN A 294 7.97 -18.17 0.33
C ASN A 294 9.41 -18.31 0.89
N ASN A 295 9.72 -17.69 2.02
CA ASN A 295 10.88 -18.10 2.84
C ASN A 295 10.43 -18.22 4.29
N ASN A 296 9.72 -19.31 4.60
CA ASN A 296 9.15 -19.53 5.91
C ASN A 296 10.24 -19.88 6.95
N LEU A 297 11.07 -18.91 7.28
CA LEU A 297 12.03 -18.93 8.39
C LEU A 297 11.32 -19.31 9.70
N LEU A 298 10.09 -18.82 9.89
CA LEU A 298 9.24 -19.17 11.02
C LEU A 298 8.85 -20.65 11.03
N SER A 299 8.67 -21.32 9.88
CA SER A 299 8.42 -22.78 9.83
C SER A 299 9.65 -23.61 10.18
N LYS A 300 10.84 -23.01 10.14
CA LYS A 300 12.07 -23.64 10.64
C LYS A 300 12.12 -23.61 12.17
N ILE A 301 11.23 -22.84 12.81
CA ILE A 301 10.96 -22.88 14.25
C ILE A 301 9.78 -23.83 14.48
N ARG A 302 10.01 -24.91 15.23
CA ARG A 302 8.95 -25.89 15.55
C ARG A 302 8.38 -25.62 16.93
N ILE A 303 7.06 -25.65 17.05
CA ILE A 303 6.35 -25.50 18.31
C ILE A 303 5.64 -26.82 18.63
N SER A 304 5.81 -27.28 19.86
CA SER A 304 5.14 -28.47 20.40
C SER A 304 4.05 -28.03 21.38
N THR A 305 2.91 -28.72 21.35
CA THR A 305 1.77 -28.47 22.26
C THR A 305 1.32 -29.76 22.93
N ASN A 306 0.69 -29.65 24.11
CA ASN A 306 0.00 -30.77 24.76
C ASN A 306 -1.39 -31.02 24.13
N ASP A 307 -2.09 -32.04 24.61
CA ASP A 307 -3.43 -32.42 24.13
C ASP A 307 -4.51 -31.34 24.39
N GLU A 308 -4.22 -30.38 25.27
CA GLU A 308 -5.09 -29.25 25.61
C GLU A 308 -4.79 -28.00 24.76
N GLY A 309 -3.80 -28.08 23.86
CA GLY A 309 -3.38 -26.99 22.98
C GLY A 309 -2.45 -25.97 23.64
N GLU A 310 -1.95 -26.24 24.85
CA GLU A 310 -0.98 -25.40 25.53
C GLU A 310 0.42 -25.67 24.99
N LEU A 311 1.21 -24.61 24.83
CA LEU A 311 2.57 -24.69 24.33
C LEU A 311 3.49 -25.40 25.33
N THR A 312 4.19 -26.44 24.89
CA THR A 312 5.09 -27.24 25.74
C THR A 312 6.55 -26.98 25.43
N GLU A 313 6.90 -26.74 24.16
CA GLU A 313 8.30 -26.56 23.76
C GLU A 313 8.41 -25.75 22.46
N VAL A 314 9.48 -24.94 22.34
CA VAL A 314 9.86 -24.26 21.10
C VAL A 314 11.25 -24.72 20.68
N HIS A 315 11.37 -25.27 19.48
CA HIS A 315 12.63 -25.74 18.90
C HIS A 315 13.11 -24.77 17.83
N VAL A 316 14.18 -24.02 18.13
CA VAL A 316 14.79 -23.01 17.25
C VAL A 316 16.05 -23.48 16.52
N SER A 317 16.57 -24.67 16.84
CA SER A 317 17.87 -25.16 16.34
C SER A 317 17.94 -25.26 14.81
N THR A 318 16.86 -25.64 14.14
CA THR A 318 16.83 -25.74 12.67
C THR A 318 16.85 -24.36 12.02
N PHE A 319 16.21 -23.38 12.65
CA PHE A 319 16.24 -21.98 12.22
C PHE A 319 17.63 -21.36 12.42
N ILE A 320 18.26 -21.61 13.57
CA ILE A 320 19.59 -21.09 13.88
C ILE A 320 20.65 -21.69 12.95
N ASN A 321 20.67 -23.01 12.75
CA ASN A 321 21.60 -23.65 11.83
C ASN A 321 21.49 -23.10 10.40
N TYR A 322 20.27 -22.74 9.99
CA TYR A 322 20.05 -22.09 8.71
C TYR A 322 20.65 -20.67 8.70
N LEU A 323 20.38 -19.85 9.72
CA LEU A 323 20.99 -18.52 9.82
C LEU A 323 22.52 -18.59 9.90
N GLU A 324 23.10 -19.53 10.63
CA GLU A 324 24.55 -19.69 10.71
C GLU A 324 25.16 -20.06 9.35
N PHE A 325 24.48 -20.90 8.57
CA PHE A 325 24.89 -21.24 7.21
C PHE A 325 24.81 -20.03 6.27
N GLU A 326 23.69 -19.32 6.25
CA GLU A 326 23.50 -18.13 5.39
C GLU A 326 24.42 -16.98 5.81
N TYR A 327 24.68 -16.83 7.10
CA TYR A 327 25.56 -15.78 7.63
C TYR A 327 27.01 -15.94 7.16
N ALA A 328 27.44 -17.17 6.84
CA ALA A 328 28.77 -17.41 6.28
C ALA A 328 28.94 -16.78 4.88
N ASP A 329 27.87 -16.74 4.08
CA ASP A 329 27.88 -16.22 2.71
C ASP A 329 27.36 -14.78 2.63
N ASN A 330 26.31 -14.42 3.39
CA ASN A 330 25.64 -13.11 3.35
C ASN A 330 25.31 -12.57 4.75
N PRO A 331 26.31 -12.09 5.53
CA PRO A 331 26.13 -11.66 6.92
C PRO A 331 25.04 -10.60 7.10
N GLN A 332 25.08 -9.51 6.34
CA GLN A 332 24.15 -8.38 6.52
C GLN A 332 22.71 -8.76 6.18
N GLN A 333 22.51 -9.54 5.11
CA GLN A 333 21.19 -10.02 4.72
C GLN A 333 20.61 -10.97 5.78
N THR A 334 21.45 -11.85 6.32
CA THR A 334 21.04 -12.79 7.37
C THR A 334 20.64 -12.06 8.66
N LEU A 335 21.38 -11.02 9.05
CA LEU A 335 21.01 -10.16 10.18
C LEU A 335 19.67 -9.42 9.92
N ASN A 336 19.44 -8.95 8.70
CA ASN A 336 18.17 -8.33 8.31
C ASN A 336 16.99 -9.32 8.37
N GLN A 337 17.19 -10.56 7.92
CA GLN A 337 16.20 -11.63 8.01
C GLN A 337 15.88 -12.00 9.46
N LEU A 338 16.91 -12.14 10.31
CA LEU A 338 16.72 -12.37 11.74
C LEU A 338 15.93 -11.22 12.38
N ARG A 339 16.18 -9.97 11.99
CA ARG A 339 15.40 -8.80 12.45
C ARG A 339 13.92 -8.93 12.11
N GLN A 340 13.61 -9.22 10.85
CA GLN A 340 12.23 -9.39 10.38
C GLN A 340 11.52 -10.52 11.12
N VAL A 341 12.21 -11.63 11.38
CA VAL A 341 11.68 -12.75 12.17
C VAL A 341 11.41 -12.32 13.62
N LYS A 342 12.36 -11.63 14.28
CA LYS A 342 12.16 -11.14 15.65
C LYS A 342 10.97 -10.16 15.73
N THR A 343 10.84 -9.23 14.78
CA THR A 343 9.70 -8.31 14.68
C THR A 343 8.37 -9.03 14.45
N ALA A 344 8.35 -10.06 13.59
CA ALA A 344 7.15 -10.85 13.34
C ALA A 344 6.73 -11.66 14.58
N LEU A 345 7.68 -12.17 15.36
CA LEU A 345 7.41 -12.89 16.61
C LEU A 345 6.83 -11.98 17.69
N LEU A 346 7.28 -10.72 17.81
CA LEU A 346 6.70 -9.76 18.75
C LEU A 346 5.18 -9.58 18.56
N LYS A 347 4.69 -9.69 17.33
CA LYS A 347 3.26 -9.56 16.98
C LYS A 347 2.43 -10.80 17.30
N ARG A 348 3.03 -11.93 17.73
CA ARG A 348 2.37 -13.25 17.90
C ARG A 348 1.99 -13.60 19.36
N GLY A 349 1.89 -12.61 20.24
CA GLY A 349 1.46 -12.83 21.63
C GLY A 349 2.40 -13.76 22.40
N ASP A 350 1.86 -14.60 23.29
CA ASP A 350 2.66 -15.41 24.21
C ASP A 350 3.54 -16.46 23.51
N VAL A 351 3.09 -16.99 22.38
CA VAL A 351 3.87 -17.93 21.54
C VAL A 351 5.09 -17.22 20.94
N GLY A 352 4.90 -15.98 20.48
CA GLY A 352 5.98 -15.15 19.96
C GLY A 352 7.04 -14.82 21.01
N LYS A 353 6.61 -14.40 22.21
CA LYS A 353 7.50 -14.11 23.34
C LYS A 353 8.33 -15.33 23.76
N GLN A 354 7.71 -16.50 23.86
CA GLN A 354 8.42 -17.74 24.21
C GLN A 354 9.40 -18.16 23.12
N THR A 355 9.09 -17.86 21.86
CA THR A 355 9.99 -18.12 20.74
C THR A 355 11.20 -17.17 20.75
N LEU A 356 10.99 -15.88 21.04
CA LEU A 356 12.08 -14.91 21.19
C LEU A 356 13.03 -15.30 22.33
N ALA A 357 12.49 -15.66 23.49
CA ALA A 357 13.30 -16.15 24.61
C ALA A 357 14.12 -17.40 24.25
N ALA A 358 13.58 -18.30 23.42
CA ALA A 358 14.31 -19.46 22.93
C ALA A 358 15.44 -19.08 21.94
N LEU A 359 15.25 -18.04 21.13
CA LEU A 359 16.30 -17.50 20.25
C LEU A 359 17.41 -16.79 21.04
N GLU A 360 17.03 -16.01 22.05
CA GLU A 360 17.96 -15.31 22.95
C GLU A 360 18.84 -16.28 23.73
N GLN A 361 18.25 -17.33 24.29
CA GLN A 361 19.01 -18.38 24.99
C GLN A 361 20.02 -19.12 24.10
N ALA A 362 19.81 -19.07 22.78
CA ALA A 362 20.72 -19.68 21.81
C ALA A 362 21.75 -18.69 21.25
N GLY A 363 21.64 -17.40 21.59
CA GLY A 363 22.63 -16.39 21.28
C GLY A 363 23.85 -16.44 22.22
N ASP A 364 24.88 -15.71 21.83
CA ASP A 364 26.12 -15.54 22.60
C ASP A 364 26.56 -14.07 22.51
N GLU A 365 26.55 -13.36 23.64
CA GLU A 365 26.94 -11.94 23.73
C GLU A 365 28.40 -11.69 23.35
N ASP A 366 29.25 -12.70 23.51
CA ASP A 366 30.68 -12.66 23.14
C ASP A 366 30.93 -13.25 21.74
N GLY A 367 29.88 -13.70 21.05
CA GLY A 367 29.91 -14.39 19.76
C GLY A 367 30.09 -13.46 18.55
N ASN A 368 29.85 -13.99 17.34
CA ASN A 368 29.81 -13.18 16.10
C ASN A 368 28.53 -12.31 16.05
N ALA A 369 28.41 -11.40 15.08
CA ALA A 369 27.27 -10.46 15.05
C ALA A 369 25.90 -11.17 14.97
N LEU A 370 25.81 -12.36 14.36
CA LEU A 370 24.59 -13.16 14.38
C LEU A 370 24.29 -13.70 15.79
N ALA A 371 25.28 -14.26 16.47
CA ALA A 371 25.14 -14.77 17.83
C ALA A 371 24.82 -13.66 18.83
N GLN A 372 25.44 -12.49 18.68
CA GLN A 372 25.14 -11.30 19.47
C GLN A 372 23.74 -10.78 19.17
N MET A 373 23.31 -10.76 17.91
CA MET A 373 21.97 -10.35 17.53
C MET A 373 20.90 -11.34 17.96
N LEU A 374 21.22 -12.63 18.07
CA LEU A 374 20.36 -13.62 18.71
C LEU A 374 20.24 -13.30 20.21
N ALA A 375 21.35 -13.02 20.89
CA ALA A 375 21.42 -12.74 22.33
C ALA A 375 20.83 -11.38 22.77
N ARG A 376 20.79 -10.39 21.87
CA ARG A 376 20.32 -9.02 22.15
C ARG A 376 18.90 -8.77 21.66
N ASP A 377 18.23 -7.82 22.30
CA ASP A 377 16.97 -7.26 21.83
C ASP A 377 17.20 -6.29 20.64
N ILE A 378 16.14 -6.01 19.87
CA ILE A 378 16.12 -5.59 18.45
C ILE A 378 16.74 -4.20 18.15
N TYR A 379 17.36 -4.01 16.97
CA TYR A 379 17.68 -2.69 16.37
C TYR A 379 16.47 -2.14 15.60
N LEU A 380 16.01 -0.93 15.92
CA LEU A 380 14.98 -0.20 15.18
C LEU A 380 15.54 1.07 14.52
N HIS A 381 15.12 1.32 13.28
CA HIS A 381 15.29 2.61 12.62
C HIS A 381 13.90 3.19 12.38
N LEU A 382 13.54 4.21 13.16
CA LEU A 382 12.25 4.87 13.10
C LEU A 382 12.43 6.24 12.45
N ILE A 383 11.59 6.55 11.48
CA ILE A 383 11.58 7.83 10.77
C ILE A 383 10.15 8.37 10.86
N GLY A 384 9.98 9.57 11.39
CA GLY A 384 8.72 10.28 11.43
C GLY A 384 8.40 10.95 10.09
N THR A 385 7.48 11.90 10.13
CA THR A 385 6.79 12.45 8.98
C THR A 385 7.03 13.95 8.87
N TYR A 386 6.06 14.67 8.30
CA TYR A 386 6.06 16.14 8.30
C TYR A 386 5.11 16.72 9.37
N ASP A 387 4.46 15.85 10.13
CA ASP A 387 3.53 16.17 11.21
C ASP A 387 4.17 15.79 12.56
N ASN A 388 3.62 16.27 13.67
CA ASN A 388 4.09 15.95 15.02
C ASN A 388 3.98 14.45 15.36
N ASP A 389 5.10 13.78 15.58
CA ASP A 389 5.20 12.34 15.79
C ASP A 389 5.57 11.94 17.22
N ILE A 390 5.28 10.67 17.57
CA ILE A 390 5.72 10.03 18.82
C ILE A 390 6.47 8.75 18.46
N LEU A 391 7.79 8.74 18.60
CA LEU A 391 8.65 7.60 18.26
C LEU A 391 9.20 6.93 19.52
N THR A 392 9.23 5.59 19.55
CA THR A 392 9.74 4.81 20.70
C THR A 392 10.55 3.59 20.24
N GLY A 393 11.84 3.53 20.56
CA GLY A 393 12.81 2.50 20.12
C GLY A 393 12.75 1.19 20.92
N GLY A 394 12.74 1.27 22.25
CA GLY A 394 12.55 0.10 23.11
C GLY A 394 13.85 -0.37 23.75
N SER A 395 14.43 -1.49 23.32
CA SER A 395 15.71 -1.98 23.87
C SER A 395 16.58 -2.46 22.73
N GLY A 396 17.85 -2.05 22.71
CA GLY A 396 18.76 -2.34 21.60
C GLY A 396 19.65 -1.15 21.27
N PHE A 397 20.19 -1.14 20.06
CA PHE A 397 20.74 0.09 19.48
C PHE A 397 19.68 0.56 18.49
N ASP A 398 19.11 1.73 18.73
CA ASP A 398 18.04 2.30 17.94
C ASP A 398 18.47 3.62 17.28
N VAL A 399 17.92 3.89 16.10
CA VAL A 399 18.07 5.16 15.38
C VAL A 399 16.70 5.77 15.18
N LEU A 400 16.45 6.94 15.76
CA LEU A 400 15.19 7.68 15.61
C LEU A 400 15.44 8.98 14.85
N GLU A 401 14.61 9.28 13.85
CA GLU A 401 14.61 10.52 13.07
C GLU A 401 13.19 11.11 13.11
N GLY A 402 12.99 12.28 13.73
CA GLY A 402 11.67 12.90 13.91
C GLY A 402 11.07 13.43 12.60
N GLY A 403 11.81 14.24 11.86
CA GLY A 403 11.35 14.82 10.58
C GLY A 403 10.99 16.28 10.72
N ASP A 404 9.90 16.72 10.08
CA ASP A 404 9.33 18.04 10.37
C ASP A 404 8.16 17.88 11.35
N GLY A 405 7.92 18.85 12.22
CA GLY A 405 6.86 18.79 13.25
C GLY A 405 7.45 18.87 14.66
N ASP A 406 6.60 19.08 15.67
CA ASP A 406 7.04 19.01 17.07
C ASP A 406 6.98 17.55 17.56
N ASP A 407 8.12 16.87 17.64
CA ASP A 407 8.20 15.42 17.87
C ASP A 407 8.46 15.03 19.32
N THR A 408 8.09 13.79 19.68
CA THR A 408 8.43 13.17 20.97
C THR A 408 9.17 11.85 20.75
N LEU A 409 10.43 11.80 21.15
CA LEU A 409 11.40 10.77 20.80
C LEU A 409 11.91 10.06 22.07
N ASN A 410 11.72 8.74 22.16
CA ASN A 410 12.20 7.92 23.27
C ASN A 410 12.92 6.66 22.75
N ALA A 411 14.25 6.67 22.67
CA ALA A 411 14.98 5.54 22.13
C ALA A 411 14.94 4.30 23.06
N GLY A 412 14.86 4.50 24.38
CA GLY A 412 14.76 3.40 25.34
C GLY A 412 16.13 2.89 25.79
N GLN A 413 16.26 1.58 26.06
CA GLN A 413 17.46 0.98 26.63
C GLN A 413 18.49 0.60 25.59
N GLY A 414 19.68 1.16 25.70
CA GLY A 414 20.88 0.68 25.04
C GLY A 414 21.76 1.82 24.57
N ASN A 415 22.31 1.72 23.37
CA ASN A 415 23.19 2.76 22.84
C ASN A 415 22.51 3.33 21.60
N ASP A 416 21.92 4.52 21.69
CA ASP A 416 20.98 4.99 20.67
C ASP A 416 21.40 6.29 20.02
N LYS A 417 20.89 6.53 18.81
CA LYS A 417 21.06 7.78 18.07
C LYS A 417 19.70 8.40 17.76
N VAL A 418 19.55 9.69 18.03
CA VAL A 418 18.29 10.39 17.80
C VAL A 418 18.54 11.72 17.11
N THR A 419 17.76 11.99 16.06
CA THR A 419 17.69 13.28 15.35
C THR A 419 16.25 13.80 15.45
N GLY A 420 16.03 15.00 15.94
CA GLY A 420 14.70 15.62 16.03
C GLY A 420 14.27 16.11 14.65
N GLY A 421 14.95 17.13 14.14
CA GLY A 421 14.75 17.60 12.77
C GLY A 421 14.31 19.06 12.76
N ALA A 422 13.10 19.34 12.27
CA ALA A 422 12.57 20.69 12.24
C ALA A 422 11.32 20.81 13.12
N GLY A 423 11.39 21.55 14.20
CA GLY A 423 10.25 21.70 15.11
C GLY A 423 10.70 22.09 16.49
N ASN A 424 9.91 21.79 17.51
CA ASN A 424 10.36 21.85 18.90
C ASN A 424 10.20 20.46 19.52
N ASP A 425 11.31 19.75 19.64
CA ASP A 425 11.29 18.32 19.89
C ASP A 425 11.49 17.98 21.37
N ILE A 426 11.00 16.80 21.75
CA ILE A 426 11.05 16.27 23.11
C ILE A 426 11.81 14.96 23.11
N TYR A 427 13.02 14.98 23.66
CA TYR A 427 13.85 13.79 23.87
C TYR A 427 13.60 13.24 25.27
N ILE A 428 13.09 12.02 25.39
CA ILE A 428 12.83 11.38 26.68
C ILE A 428 14.02 10.48 27.05
N PHE A 429 14.52 10.61 28.28
CA PHE A 429 15.58 9.77 28.81
C PHE A 429 15.28 9.30 30.23
N ASN A 430 15.28 7.99 30.45
CA ASN A 430 14.96 7.34 31.72
C ASN A 430 16.19 6.68 32.34
N LEU A 431 16.02 6.24 33.58
CA LEU A 431 17.09 5.55 34.31
C LEU A 431 17.32 4.15 33.74
N GLY A 432 18.57 3.83 33.39
CA GLY A 432 18.95 2.55 32.78
C GLY A 432 18.82 2.52 31.27
N ASP A 433 18.56 3.66 30.63
CA ASP A 433 18.48 3.78 29.17
C ASP A 433 19.86 3.69 28.50
N GLY A 434 20.96 3.74 29.27
CA GLY A 434 22.31 3.55 28.74
C GLY A 434 22.89 4.82 28.13
N GLN A 435 23.17 4.82 26.83
CA GLN A 435 23.86 5.88 26.12
C GLN A 435 23.00 6.45 25.00
N LEU A 436 22.81 7.77 24.98
CA LEU A 436 22.03 8.46 23.97
C LEU A 436 22.88 9.54 23.27
N GLU A 437 22.97 9.48 21.95
CA GLU A 437 23.57 10.52 21.10
C GLU A 437 22.45 11.29 20.38
N ILE A 438 22.39 12.60 20.61
CA ILE A 438 21.40 13.49 19.99
C ILE A 438 22.10 14.45 19.02
N THR A 439 21.65 14.45 17.76
CA THR A 439 22.07 15.43 16.76
C THR A 439 20.86 16.27 16.38
N ASP A 440 20.94 17.59 16.61
CA ASP A 440 19.91 18.54 16.20
C ASP A 440 20.54 19.89 15.85
N ALA A 441 19.85 20.65 15.01
CA ALA A 441 20.26 21.96 14.53
C ALA A 441 19.13 23.01 14.52
N ASN A 442 17.85 22.65 14.67
CA ASN A 442 16.75 23.60 14.52
C ASN A 442 15.60 23.35 15.50
N GLY A 443 15.33 24.32 16.37
CA GLY A 443 14.15 24.24 17.21
C GLY A 443 14.28 24.99 18.51
N TYR A 444 13.29 24.79 19.39
CA TYR A 444 13.42 25.05 20.82
C TYR A 444 13.26 23.75 21.58
N ASP A 445 14.32 22.95 21.56
CA ASP A 445 14.26 21.54 21.89
C ASP A 445 14.51 21.27 23.36
N LYS A 446 13.89 20.20 23.88
CA LYS A 446 14.05 19.81 25.29
C LYS A 446 14.43 18.35 25.47
N LEU A 447 15.38 18.14 26.37
CA LEU A 447 15.63 16.84 26.99
C LEU A 447 14.78 16.73 28.26
N GLN A 448 13.95 15.71 28.34
CA GLN A 448 13.07 15.44 29.46
C GLN A 448 13.52 14.18 30.18
N PHE A 449 14.08 14.35 31.39
CA PHE A 449 14.43 13.23 32.24
C PHE A 449 13.19 12.62 32.91
N GLY A 450 13.14 11.28 32.91
CA GLY A 450 12.13 10.49 33.61
C GLY A 450 12.22 10.58 35.14
N GLU A 451 11.29 9.90 35.80
CA GLU A 451 11.23 9.88 37.27
C GLU A 451 12.54 9.37 37.89
N GLY A 452 12.96 10.02 38.97
CA GLY A 452 14.09 9.59 39.79
C GLY A 452 15.44 10.06 39.28
N ILE A 453 15.53 10.81 38.18
CA ILE A 453 16.73 11.59 37.81
C ILE A 453 16.50 13.04 38.23
N THR A 454 17.25 13.51 39.23
CA THR A 454 17.21 14.89 39.72
C THR A 454 18.43 15.67 39.23
N LYS A 455 18.40 17.00 39.36
CA LYS A 455 19.53 17.85 38.97
C LYS A 455 20.82 17.50 39.71
N GLU A 456 20.72 17.10 40.97
CA GLU A 456 21.86 16.71 41.81
C GLU A 456 22.46 15.34 41.41
N ASP A 457 21.72 14.52 40.67
CA ASP A 457 22.18 13.21 40.20
C ASP A 457 23.00 13.28 38.90
N VAL A 458 23.07 14.46 38.28
CA VAL A 458 23.66 14.62 36.94
C VAL A 458 24.95 15.46 36.99
N SER A 459 26.00 14.92 36.38
CA SER A 459 27.22 15.66 36.07
C SER A 459 27.13 16.25 34.67
N LEU A 460 27.42 17.54 34.55
CA LEU A 460 27.37 18.31 33.31
C LEU A 460 28.78 18.79 32.93
N TYR A 461 29.24 18.41 31.75
CA TYR A 461 30.54 18.80 31.20
C TYR A 461 30.49 18.95 29.68
N GLN A 462 31.50 19.59 29.08
CA GLN A 462 31.52 19.89 27.64
C GLN A 462 32.91 19.78 27.03
N ASP A 463 32.95 19.46 25.74
CA ASP A 463 34.14 19.58 24.89
C ASP A 463 33.92 20.60 23.77
N LYS A 464 34.76 20.55 22.73
CA LYS A 464 34.72 21.48 21.60
C LYS A 464 33.42 21.37 20.77
N LEU A 465 32.88 20.16 20.62
CA LEU A 465 31.78 19.85 19.72
C LEU A 465 30.53 19.32 20.44
N HIS A 466 30.61 18.95 21.72
CA HIS A 466 29.49 18.31 22.42
C HIS A 466 29.33 18.77 23.87
N ILE A 467 28.10 18.61 24.35
CA ILE A 467 27.74 18.68 25.77
C ILE A 467 27.36 17.28 26.24
N TYR A 468 27.71 16.97 27.49
CA TYR A 468 27.48 15.68 28.12
C TYR A 468 26.72 15.85 29.43
N LEU A 469 25.72 15.00 29.63
CA LEU A 469 25.03 14.79 30.89
C LEU A 469 25.25 13.34 31.31
N GLU A 470 25.89 13.12 32.45
CA GLU A 470 26.13 11.79 33.02
C GLU A 470 25.30 11.61 34.29
N VAL A 471 24.46 10.58 34.33
CA VAL A 471 23.69 10.20 35.51
C VAL A 471 24.61 9.41 36.45
N LEU A 472 25.06 10.06 37.53
CA LEU A 472 26.15 9.57 38.40
C LEU A 472 25.89 8.19 39.03
N LYS A 473 24.62 7.86 39.28
CA LYS A 473 24.21 6.62 39.94
C LYS A 473 24.26 5.38 39.04
N THR A 474 24.10 5.55 37.73
CA THR A 474 24.05 4.45 36.75
C THR A 474 25.23 4.48 35.78
N GLY A 475 25.81 5.66 35.55
CA GLY A 475 26.76 5.88 34.47
C GLY A 475 26.09 6.07 33.11
N ASP A 476 24.77 6.17 33.06
CA ASP A 476 24.01 6.48 31.84
C ASP A 476 24.40 7.88 31.35
N LYS A 477 24.44 8.06 30.03
CA LYS A 477 24.99 9.29 29.43
C LYS A 477 24.14 9.77 28.26
N VAL A 478 23.88 11.06 28.24
CA VAL A 478 23.37 11.78 27.07
C VAL A 478 24.47 12.67 26.54
N ARG A 479 24.74 12.58 25.24
CA ARG A 479 25.63 13.47 24.50
C ARG A 479 24.81 14.17 23.42
N PHE A 480 25.01 15.47 23.27
CA PHE A 480 24.35 16.20 22.20
C PHE A 480 25.25 17.27 21.57
N ASP A 481 24.99 17.56 20.30
CA ASP A 481 25.84 18.40 19.47
C ASP A 481 25.84 19.88 19.89
N ARG A 482 26.99 20.52 19.66
CA ARG A 482 27.24 21.94 19.87
C ARG A 482 28.06 22.51 18.71
N SER A 483 27.71 23.73 18.29
CA SER A 483 28.47 24.49 17.30
C SER A 483 29.72 25.19 17.89
N ASP A 484 30.80 25.20 17.09
CA ASP A 484 32.06 25.90 17.38
C ASP A 484 31.95 27.45 17.27
N ASP A 485 30.98 27.97 16.50
CA ASP A 485 30.91 29.39 16.08
C ASP A 485 29.56 30.08 16.38
N SER A 486 28.53 29.33 16.76
CA SER A 486 27.21 29.85 17.16
C SER A 486 26.86 29.42 18.58
N ARG A 487 25.98 30.16 19.27
CA ARG A 487 25.46 29.78 20.60
C ARG A 487 24.46 28.61 20.52
N GLU A 488 24.54 27.83 19.45
CA GLU A 488 23.59 26.78 19.10
C GLU A 488 24.09 25.46 19.66
N ILE A 489 23.22 24.84 20.45
CA ILE A 489 23.36 23.52 21.03
C ILE A 489 22.08 22.77 20.68
N ALA A 490 22.16 21.47 20.45
CA ALA A 490 21.02 20.65 20.03
C ALA A 490 19.86 20.59 21.05
N ILE A 491 20.08 21.04 22.29
CA ILE A 491 19.07 21.03 23.36
C ILE A 491 19.06 22.38 24.08
N ASP A 492 17.96 23.11 23.99
CA ASP A 492 17.79 24.43 24.64
C ASP A 492 17.47 24.35 26.13
N ARG A 493 16.86 23.25 26.57
CA ARG A 493 16.45 23.08 27.96
C ARG A 493 16.46 21.62 28.41
N VAL A 494 16.83 21.40 29.66
CA VAL A 494 16.67 20.09 30.33
C VAL A 494 15.61 20.20 31.43
N ASP A 495 14.60 19.35 31.35
CA ASP A 495 13.51 19.22 32.31
C ASP A 495 13.75 18.02 33.23
N PHE A 496 13.73 18.26 34.54
CA PHE A 496 13.82 17.22 35.57
C PHE A 496 12.45 16.93 36.18
N SER A 497 12.25 15.69 36.63
CA SER A 497 10.98 15.24 37.21
C SER A 497 10.59 15.95 38.52
N ASP A 498 11.54 16.58 39.23
CA ASP A 498 11.35 17.16 40.56
C ASP A 498 11.46 18.69 40.63
N GLY A 499 11.70 19.38 39.50
CA GLY A 499 11.66 20.84 39.45
C GLY A 499 12.72 21.51 38.60
N PRO A 500 13.80 22.07 39.18
CA PRO A 500 14.58 23.13 38.53
C PRO A 500 15.20 22.66 37.21
N GLN A 501 14.82 23.34 36.13
CA GLN A 501 15.32 23.10 34.77
C GLN A 501 16.78 23.56 34.63
N LEU A 502 17.51 22.98 33.67
CA LEU A 502 18.74 23.61 33.15
C LEU A 502 18.36 24.40 31.90
N SER A 503 18.68 25.69 31.90
CA SER A 503 18.55 26.53 30.71
C SER A 503 19.74 26.33 29.77
N GLN A 504 19.59 26.74 28.51
CA GLN A 504 20.69 26.84 27.54
C GLN A 504 21.93 27.53 28.13
N GLN A 505 21.74 28.58 28.93
CA GLN A 505 22.86 29.29 29.58
C GLN A 505 23.59 28.41 30.60
N ASP A 506 22.86 27.57 31.33
CA ASP A 506 23.46 26.62 32.28
C ASP A 506 24.24 25.53 31.54
N LEU A 507 23.68 25.00 30.44
CA LEU A 507 24.31 23.98 29.59
C LEU A 507 25.62 24.48 28.97
N MET A 508 25.61 25.69 28.41
CA MET A 508 26.82 26.32 27.86
C MET A 508 27.85 26.68 28.94
N GLY A 509 27.41 26.87 30.18
CA GLY A 509 28.26 27.16 31.34
C GLY A 509 28.97 25.95 31.93
N ALA A 510 28.81 24.76 31.33
CA ALA A 510 29.42 23.51 31.79
C ALA A 510 30.95 23.57 31.89
N ASN A 511 31.54 22.71 32.71
CA ASN A 511 33.00 22.64 32.81
C ASN A 511 33.59 22.08 31.50
N VAL A 512 34.58 22.78 30.96
CA VAL A 512 35.31 22.37 29.75
C VAL A 512 36.36 21.33 30.11
N VAL A 513 36.42 20.24 29.34
CA VAL A 513 37.44 19.19 29.49
C VAL A 513 38.26 19.06 28.19
N ASP A 514 39.58 18.91 28.32
CA ASP A 514 40.52 18.94 27.19
C ASP A 514 40.40 17.73 26.25
N THR A 515 39.85 16.62 26.76
CA THR A 515 39.46 15.40 26.03
C THR A 515 38.53 14.59 26.93
N VAL A 516 37.30 14.32 26.49
CA VAL A 516 36.50 13.22 27.04
C VAL A 516 37.03 11.94 26.42
N ASP A 517 37.23 10.87 27.21
CA ASP A 517 37.60 9.55 26.69
C ASP A 517 36.72 9.24 25.46
N TYR A 518 37.37 8.90 24.34
CA TYR A 518 36.73 8.59 23.07
C TYR A 518 35.52 7.70 23.33
N TRP A 519 34.32 8.25 23.09
CA TRP A 519 33.10 7.48 22.99
C TRP A 519 33.32 6.40 21.94
N GLN A 520 33.55 5.16 22.37
CA GLN A 520 33.41 4.01 21.50
C GLN A 520 31.92 3.71 21.37
N VAL A 521 31.18 4.60 20.69
CA VAL A 521 30.00 4.13 19.95
C VAL A 521 30.60 3.27 18.86
N LEU A 522 30.66 1.95 19.10
CA LEU A 522 31.15 0.99 18.12
C LEU A 522 30.34 1.20 16.84
N SER A 523 31.04 1.67 15.81
CA SER A 523 30.57 1.80 14.43
C SER A 523 29.95 0.52 13.89
#